data_AF-A0A0F9USP4-F1
#
_entry.id   AF-A0A0F9USP4-F1
#
_cell.length_a   1.000
_cell.length_b   1.000
_cell.length_c   1.000
_cell.angle_alpha   90.00
_cell.angle_beta   90.00
_cell.angle_gamma   90.00
#
_symmetry.space_group_name_H-M   'P 1'
#
loop_
_entity.id
_entity.type
_entity.pdbx_description
1 polymer ?
#
loop_
_entity_poly.entity_id
_entity_poly.type
_entity_poly.pdbx_seq_one_letter_code
_entity_poly.pdbx_strand_id
1 'polypeptide(L)'
;QGEKIIWGPDKHLGSYIQKNTGADMLMWNGACIVHDEFKTKALKDMKALHPDAGVLVHPESPAEIVALADSVGSTSQLIKAAQTMDNKKFIVATDRGIFYKMQQLCPDKEFFAAPTAGEGASCKSCAHCPWMAMNGLKAIEEALISPKGKEVFVDMDLREGALKSLNRMLEFTASMSK
;
A
#
# COMPACT_ATOMS: atom_id res chain seq x y z
N GLN A 1 1.09 -24.22 -10.94
CA GLN A 1 0.53 -25.23 -11.86
C GLN A 1 0.81 -24.91 -13.34
N GLY A 2 1.67 -23.92 -13.67
CA GLY A 2 1.99 -23.60 -15.07
C GLY A 2 0.89 -22.88 -15.83
N GLU A 3 -0.26 -22.64 -15.20
CA GLU A 3 -1.40 -21.93 -15.77
C GLU A 3 -1.12 -20.43 -15.93
N LYS A 4 -1.70 -19.85 -16.99
CA LYS A 4 -1.67 -18.40 -17.21
C LYS A 4 -2.66 -17.69 -16.30
N ILE A 5 -2.27 -16.55 -15.76
CA ILE A 5 -3.06 -15.78 -14.80
C ILE A 5 -3.48 -14.45 -15.42
N ILE A 6 -4.75 -14.07 -15.26
CA ILE A 6 -5.19 -12.69 -15.52
C ILE A 6 -5.02 -11.90 -14.23
N TRP A 7 -4.36 -10.75 -14.30
CA TRP A 7 -4.04 -9.92 -13.15
C TRP A 7 -4.56 -8.49 -13.30
N GLY A 8 -5.13 -7.96 -12.23
CA GLY A 8 -5.52 -6.56 -12.13
C GLY A 8 -5.99 -6.18 -10.73
N PRO A 9 -6.25 -4.88 -10.50
CA PRO A 9 -6.11 -3.79 -11.47
C PRO A 9 -4.68 -3.20 -11.54
N ASP A 10 -3.80 -3.49 -10.57
CA ASP A 10 -2.52 -2.81 -10.42
C ASP A 10 -1.36 -3.55 -11.11
N LYS A 11 -0.75 -2.89 -12.10
CA LYS A 11 0.36 -3.44 -12.90
C LYS A 11 1.68 -3.52 -12.15
N HIS A 12 1.91 -2.67 -11.15
CA HIS A 12 3.16 -2.66 -10.38
C HIS A 12 3.19 -3.86 -9.44
N LEU A 13 2.09 -4.10 -8.72
CA LEU A 13 1.92 -5.31 -7.92
C LEU A 13 1.96 -6.58 -8.78
N GLY A 14 1.35 -6.54 -9.97
CA GLY A 14 1.42 -7.64 -10.94
C GLY A 14 2.85 -7.95 -11.36
N SER A 15 3.60 -6.91 -11.74
CA SER A 15 5.01 -7.03 -12.13
C SER A 15 5.88 -7.53 -10.98
N TYR A 16 5.61 -7.09 -9.74
CA TYR A 16 6.27 -7.57 -8.54
C TYR A 16 6.03 -9.07 -8.34
N ILE A 17 4.79 -9.53 -8.44
CA ILE A 17 4.45 -10.96 -8.30
C ILE A 17 5.11 -11.77 -9.42
N GLN A 18 5.00 -11.34 -10.67
CA GLN A 18 5.61 -12.02 -11.82
C GLN A 18 7.13 -12.18 -11.64
N LYS A 19 7.82 -11.12 -11.19
CA LYS A 19 9.27 -11.17 -10.93
C LYS A 19 9.64 -12.16 -9.82
N ASN A 20 8.86 -12.23 -8.75
CA ASN A 20 9.15 -13.10 -7.60
C ASN A 20 8.76 -14.56 -7.81
N THR A 21 7.75 -14.81 -8.65
CA THR A 21 7.16 -16.15 -8.80
C THR A 21 7.45 -16.81 -10.15
N GLY A 22 7.82 -16.02 -11.17
CA GLY A 22 7.96 -16.48 -12.55
C GLY A 22 6.63 -16.81 -13.24
N ALA A 23 5.48 -16.41 -12.67
CA ALA A 23 4.17 -16.70 -13.24
C ALA A 23 3.95 -16.03 -14.62
N ASP A 24 3.28 -16.72 -15.53
CA ASP A 24 2.83 -16.16 -16.82
C ASP A 24 1.53 -15.37 -16.59
N MET A 25 1.61 -14.04 -16.66
CA MET A 25 0.53 -13.13 -16.24
C MET A 25 0.16 -12.15 -17.36
N LEU A 26 -1.13 -12.11 -17.72
CA LEU A 26 -1.72 -11.05 -18.53
C LEU A 26 -2.21 -9.93 -17.60
N MET A 27 -1.59 -8.76 -17.68
CA MET A 27 -1.82 -7.65 -16.73
C MET A 27 -2.73 -6.56 -17.30
N TRP A 28 -3.68 -6.10 -16.48
CA TRP A 28 -4.43 -4.88 -16.72
C TRP A 28 -3.53 -3.64 -16.52
N ASN A 29 -3.62 -2.65 -17.42
CA ASN A 29 -2.81 -1.43 -17.34
C ASN A 29 -3.42 -0.38 -16.40
N GLY A 30 -3.60 -0.75 -15.12
CA GLY A 30 -3.97 0.18 -14.04
C GLY A 30 -2.82 0.37 -13.06
N ALA A 31 -2.87 1.46 -12.29
CA ALA A 31 -1.93 1.74 -11.21
C ALA A 31 -2.59 2.64 -10.16
N CYS A 32 -2.15 2.52 -8.90
CA CYS A 32 -2.52 3.45 -7.85
C CYS A 32 -1.92 4.85 -8.08
N ILE A 33 -2.75 5.89 -8.13
CA ILE A 33 -2.31 7.29 -8.29
C ILE A 33 -1.35 7.74 -7.17
N VAL A 34 -1.47 7.18 -5.97
CA VAL A 34 -0.61 7.54 -4.84
C VAL A 34 0.78 6.93 -5.01
N HIS A 35 0.85 5.63 -5.25
CA HIS A 35 2.11 4.90 -5.31
C HIS A 35 2.88 5.09 -6.62
N ASP A 36 2.19 5.37 -7.74
CA ASP A 36 2.84 5.64 -9.05
C ASP A 36 3.63 6.97 -9.07
N GLU A 37 3.36 7.88 -8.12
CA GLU A 37 4.00 9.20 -8.08
C GLU A 37 5.41 9.21 -7.47
N PHE A 38 5.82 8.16 -6.75
CA PHE A 38 7.15 8.11 -6.15
C PHE A 38 8.25 8.17 -7.22
N LYS A 39 9.26 9.02 -6.99
CA LYS A 39 10.37 9.21 -7.95
C LYS A 39 11.69 8.70 -7.40
N THR A 40 12.33 7.84 -8.19
CA THR A 40 13.58 7.17 -7.85
C THR A 40 14.69 8.15 -7.49
N LYS A 41 14.81 9.24 -8.26
CA LYS A 41 15.81 10.28 -7.99
C LYS A 41 15.59 10.93 -6.63
N ALA A 42 14.38 11.42 -6.36
CA ALA A 42 14.07 12.08 -5.11
C ALA A 42 14.23 11.14 -3.90
N LEU A 43 13.87 9.86 -4.04
CA LEU A 43 14.12 8.86 -2.99
C LEU A 43 15.62 8.62 -2.76
N LYS A 44 16.43 8.58 -3.82
CA LYS A 44 17.90 8.49 -3.69
C LYS A 44 18.47 9.71 -2.99
N ASP A 45 18.02 10.91 -3.33
CA ASP A 45 18.47 12.16 -2.71
C ASP A 45 18.09 12.17 -1.22
N MET A 46 16.87 11.74 -0.86
CA MET A 46 16.45 11.60 0.55
C MET A 46 17.27 10.53 1.29
N LYS A 47 17.58 9.39 0.66
CA LYS A 47 18.45 8.36 1.25
C LYS A 47 19.87 8.88 1.47
N ALA A 48 20.37 9.77 0.61
CA ALA A 48 21.67 10.42 0.79
C ALA A 48 21.67 11.39 1.98
N LEU A 49 20.54 12.06 2.27
CA LEU A 49 20.36 12.92 3.45
C LEU A 49 20.18 12.12 4.74
N HIS A 50 19.59 10.91 4.66
CA HIS A 50 19.34 10.01 5.79
C HIS A 50 19.94 8.62 5.52
N PRO A 51 21.28 8.47 5.50
CA PRO A 51 21.93 7.22 5.14
C PRO A 51 21.69 6.08 6.15
N ASP A 52 21.29 6.43 7.38
CA ASP A 52 20.93 5.52 8.47
C ASP A 52 19.45 5.07 8.44
N ALA A 53 18.63 5.65 7.55
CA ALA A 53 17.22 5.34 7.49
C ALA A 53 16.90 4.04 6.75
N GLY A 54 16.02 3.22 7.32
CA GLY A 54 15.45 2.06 6.64
C GLY A 54 14.37 2.49 5.64
N VAL A 55 14.37 1.89 4.45
CA VAL A 55 13.42 2.23 3.37
C VAL A 55 12.32 1.17 3.29
N LEU A 56 11.08 1.59 3.56
CA LEU A 56 9.88 0.75 3.58
C LEU A 56 9.00 1.10 2.37
N VAL A 57 8.69 0.14 1.50
CA VAL A 57 8.00 0.41 0.22
C VAL A 57 6.80 -0.50 0.01
N HIS A 58 5.68 0.08 -0.44
CA HIS A 58 4.53 -0.71 -0.88
C HIS A 58 4.77 -1.31 -2.29
N PRO A 59 4.41 -2.58 -2.56
CA PRO A 59 4.67 -3.23 -3.85
C PRO A 59 3.90 -2.63 -5.04
N GLU A 60 2.92 -1.76 -4.80
CA GLU A 60 2.26 -0.96 -5.85
C GLU A 60 3.12 0.22 -6.34
N SER A 61 4.31 0.43 -5.78
CA SER A 61 5.25 1.46 -6.23
C SER A 61 6.00 1.00 -7.49
N PRO A 62 6.50 1.94 -8.33
CA PRO A 62 7.33 1.60 -9.48
C PRO A 62 8.53 0.72 -9.12
N ALA A 63 8.91 -0.18 -10.03
CA ALA A 63 9.96 -1.18 -9.80
C ALA A 63 11.31 -0.57 -9.33
N GLU A 64 11.63 0.63 -9.81
CA GLU A 64 12.83 1.36 -9.39
C GLU A 64 12.79 1.82 -7.92
N ILE A 65 11.61 2.13 -7.39
CA ILE A 65 11.38 2.45 -5.97
C ILE A 65 11.50 1.19 -5.13
N VAL A 66 10.85 0.11 -5.57
CA VAL A 66 10.91 -1.20 -4.92
C VAL A 66 12.36 -1.71 -4.83
N ALA A 67 13.18 -1.45 -5.84
CA ALA A 67 14.60 -1.83 -5.86
C ALA A 67 15.46 -1.09 -4.82
N LEU A 68 14.99 0.03 -4.26
CA LEU A 68 15.70 0.80 -3.23
C LEU A 68 15.27 0.44 -1.80
N ALA A 69 14.26 -0.43 -1.67
CA ALA A 69 13.65 -0.79 -0.40
C ALA A 69 14.50 -1.76 0.41
N ASP A 70 14.55 -1.55 1.73
CA ASP A 70 15.05 -2.52 2.69
C ASP A 70 13.94 -3.50 3.11
N SER A 71 12.67 -3.08 3.00
CA SER A 71 11.51 -3.96 3.17
C SER A 71 10.36 -3.59 2.22
N VAL A 72 9.73 -4.60 1.63
CA VAL A 72 8.61 -4.45 0.70
C VAL A 72 7.42 -5.24 1.22
N GLY A 73 6.24 -4.61 1.29
CA GLY A 73 5.04 -5.32 1.75
C GLY A 73 3.79 -4.44 1.85
N SER A 74 2.68 -5.07 2.26
CA SER A 74 1.44 -4.38 2.60
C SER A 74 1.61 -3.45 3.79
N THR A 75 0.66 -2.53 4.00
CA THR A 75 0.66 -1.62 5.15
C THR A 75 0.96 -2.32 6.48
N SER A 76 0.30 -3.45 6.75
CA SER A 76 0.52 -4.22 7.99
C SER A 76 1.93 -4.82 8.06
N GLN A 77 2.48 -5.26 6.93
CA GLN A 77 3.85 -5.77 6.86
C GLN A 77 4.88 -4.65 7.06
N LEU A 78 4.67 -3.46 6.50
CA LEU A 78 5.55 -2.31 6.70
C LEU A 78 5.54 -1.83 8.17
N ILE A 79 4.36 -1.76 8.80
CA ILE A 79 4.24 -1.45 10.24
C ILE A 79 4.97 -2.49 11.09
N LYS A 80 4.92 -3.77 10.71
CA LYS A 80 5.67 -4.83 11.41
C LYS A 80 7.18 -4.68 11.20
N ALA A 81 7.62 -4.41 9.97
CA ALA A 81 9.03 -4.17 9.64
C ALA A 81 9.60 -2.99 10.46
N ALA A 82 8.85 -1.89 10.56
CA ALA A 82 9.23 -0.75 11.39
C ALA A 82 9.42 -1.09 12.87
N GLN A 83 8.70 -2.08 13.42
CA GLN A 83 8.89 -2.54 14.80
C GLN A 83 10.14 -3.40 14.95
N THR A 84 10.43 -4.26 13.96
CA THR A 84 11.49 -5.28 14.05
C THR A 84 12.86 -4.81 13.57
N MET A 85 12.94 -3.81 12.69
CA MET A 85 14.21 -3.29 12.18
C MET A 85 14.87 -2.34 13.19
N ASP A 86 16.19 -2.40 13.32
CA ASP A 86 16.95 -1.64 14.32
C ASP A 86 17.11 -0.14 13.99
N ASN A 87 16.79 0.27 12.76
CA ASN A 87 16.89 1.66 12.34
C ASN A 87 16.08 2.59 13.25
N LYS A 88 16.62 3.79 13.51
CA LYS A 88 15.92 4.85 14.25
C LYS A 88 15.09 5.75 13.34
N LYS A 89 15.44 5.78 12.04
CA LYS A 89 14.77 6.57 11.01
C LYS A 89 14.23 5.65 9.93
N PHE A 90 13.08 5.99 9.38
CA PHE A 90 12.50 5.26 8.26
C PHE A 90 12.00 6.21 7.18
N ILE A 91 12.30 5.89 5.93
CA ILE A 91 11.69 6.51 4.76
C ILE A 91 10.60 5.57 4.26
N VAL A 92 9.35 6.03 4.22
CA VAL A 92 8.19 5.19 3.93
C VAL A 92 7.53 5.64 2.62
N ALA A 93 7.59 4.79 1.60
CA ALA A 93 6.94 4.97 0.31
C ALA A 93 5.58 4.25 0.28
N THR A 94 4.61 4.86 0.95
CA THR A 94 3.20 4.45 0.96
C THR A 94 2.31 5.61 1.39
N ASP A 95 1.01 5.39 1.58
CA ASP A 95 0.09 6.41 2.08
C ASP A 95 0.47 6.93 3.48
N ARG A 96 0.42 8.25 3.68
CA ARG A 96 0.77 8.95 4.92
C ARG A 96 -0.14 8.61 6.09
N GLY A 97 -1.36 8.14 5.84
CA GLY A 97 -2.32 7.77 6.89
C GLY A 97 -1.80 6.70 7.85
N ILE A 98 -0.79 5.92 7.44
CA ILE A 98 -0.22 4.86 8.27
C ILE A 98 0.79 5.39 9.31
N PHE A 99 1.29 6.62 9.14
CA PHE A 99 2.36 7.18 9.97
C PHE A 99 1.94 7.31 11.42
N TYR A 100 0.69 7.72 11.66
CA TYR A 100 0.15 7.83 13.01
C TYR A 100 0.23 6.48 13.74
N LYS A 101 -0.15 5.39 13.06
CA LYS A 101 -0.09 4.04 13.65
C LYS A 101 1.34 3.58 13.87
N MET A 102 2.25 3.90 12.94
CA MET A 102 3.68 3.62 13.10
C MET A 102 4.26 4.33 14.32
N GLN A 103 3.99 5.63 14.48
CA GLN A 103 4.43 6.43 15.62
C GLN A 103 3.87 5.91 16.95
N GLN A 104 2.60 5.49 16.99
CA GLN A 104 2.01 4.88 18.18
C GLN A 104 2.73 3.59 18.62
N LEU A 105 3.13 2.74 17.66
CA LEU A 105 3.77 1.45 17.95
C LEU A 105 5.28 1.56 18.09
N CYS A 106 5.88 2.64 17.59
CA CYS A 106 7.31 2.89 17.54
C CYS A 106 7.60 4.35 17.91
N PRO A 107 7.31 4.78 19.15
CA PRO A 107 7.42 6.19 19.55
C PRO A 107 8.85 6.73 19.50
N ASP A 108 9.85 5.85 19.65
CA ASP A 108 11.27 6.21 19.64
C ASP A 108 11.88 6.26 18.22
N LYS A 109 11.05 6.14 17.17
CA LYS A 109 11.48 6.08 15.77
C LYS A 109 10.90 7.25 14.98
N GLU A 110 11.71 7.78 14.07
CA GLU A 110 11.35 8.87 13.17
C GLU A 110 10.90 8.33 11.81
N PHE A 111 9.83 8.90 11.26
CA PHE A 111 9.24 8.47 9.99
C PHE A 111 9.17 9.63 9.01
N PHE A 112 9.75 9.44 7.83
CA PHE A 112 9.77 10.38 6.72
C PHE A 112 8.95 9.83 5.56
N ALA A 113 8.05 10.63 5.01
CA ALA A 113 7.35 10.25 3.79
C ALA A 113 8.33 10.27 2.62
N ALA A 114 8.36 9.20 1.84
CA ALA A 114 9.13 9.20 0.61
C ALA A 114 8.60 10.30 -0.33
N PRO A 115 9.47 10.98 -1.08
CA PRO A 115 9.06 12.06 -1.95
C PRO A 115 8.27 11.54 -3.16
N THR A 116 7.06 12.05 -3.32
CA THR A 116 6.24 11.93 -4.54
C THR A 116 6.61 13.05 -5.52
N ALA A 117 6.20 12.93 -6.79
CA ALA A 117 6.43 13.96 -7.78
C ALA A 117 5.95 15.36 -7.31
N GLY A 118 6.81 16.37 -7.49
CA GLY A 118 6.53 17.79 -7.28
C GLY A 118 7.49 18.45 -6.30
N GLU A 119 8.55 19.09 -6.80
CA GLU A 119 9.08 20.27 -6.09
C GLU A 119 8.06 21.40 -6.30
N GLY A 120 7.34 21.78 -5.24
CA GLY A 120 6.28 22.78 -5.28
C GLY A 120 4.86 22.23 -5.50
N ALA A 121 3.93 23.12 -5.86
CA ALA A 121 2.47 22.91 -5.86
C ALA A 121 1.91 21.95 -6.96
N SER A 122 2.74 21.13 -7.60
CA SER A 122 2.36 20.24 -8.71
C SER A 122 2.13 18.77 -8.31
N CYS A 123 2.23 18.49 -7.02
CA CYS A 123 1.97 17.19 -6.42
C CYS A 123 0.48 16.82 -6.53
N LYS A 124 0.11 15.69 -7.16
CA LYS A 124 -1.32 15.31 -7.25
C LYS A 124 -1.78 14.51 -6.04
N SER A 125 -0.90 13.72 -5.41
CA SER A 125 -1.28 12.92 -4.24
C SER A 125 -0.44 13.18 -3.00
N CYS A 126 0.83 13.60 -3.05
CA CYS A 126 1.64 13.89 -1.85
C CYS A 126 1.66 12.77 -0.80
N ALA A 127 1.62 11.53 -1.30
CA ALA A 127 1.43 10.31 -0.52
C ALA A 127 0.14 10.32 0.32
N HIS A 128 -0.92 10.94 -0.21
CA HIS A 128 -2.21 11.12 0.43
C HIS A 128 -3.32 10.71 -0.53
N CYS A 129 -4.03 9.64 -0.20
CA CYS A 129 -5.19 9.21 -0.96
C CYS A 129 -6.40 10.12 -0.68
N PRO A 130 -6.89 10.90 -1.67
CA PRO A 130 -8.00 11.84 -1.45
C PRO A 130 -9.31 11.12 -1.08
N TRP A 131 -9.49 9.87 -1.52
CA TRP A 131 -10.67 9.07 -1.19
C TRP A 131 -10.64 8.53 0.23
N MET A 132 -9.47 8.15 0.74
CA MET A 132 -9.35 7.75 2.16
C MET A 132 -9.66 8.93 3.08
N ALA A 133 -9.27 10.14 2.68
CA ALA A 133 -9.50 11.38 3.44
C ALA A 133 -10.97 11.82 3.50
N MET A 134 -11.87 11.21 2.72
CA MET A 134 -13.31 11.50 2.77
C MET A 134 -13.96 11.08 4.10
N ASN A 135 -13.33 10.18 4.85
CA ASN A 135 -13.82 9.68 6.13
C ASN A 135 -13.48 10.63 7.30
N GLY A 136 -14.03 11.85 7.26
CA GLY A 136 -13.85 12.85 8.31
C GLY A 136 -14.73 12.63 9.55
N LEU A 137 -14.38 13.25 10.68
CA LEU A 137 -15.10 13.10 11.96
C LEU A 137 -16.61 13.37 11.84
N LYS A 138 -17.00 14.43 11.13
CA LYS A 138 -18.40 14.77 10.88
C LYS A 138 -19.13 13.68 10.08
N ALA A 139 -18.50 13.15 9.03
CA ALA A 139 -19.09 12.08 8.22
C ALA A 139 -19.25 10.77 9.02
N ILE A 140 -18.31 10.48 9.93
CA ILE A 140 -18.36 9.34 10.83
C ILE A 140 -19.49 9.53 11.86
N GLU A 141 -19.56 10.69 12.52
CA GLU A 141 -20.64 11.03 13.43
C GLU A 141 -22.00 10.89 12.76
N GLU A 142 -22.18 11.50 11.57
CA GLU A 142 -23.40 11.41 10.78
C GLU A 142 -23.77 9.97 10.43
N ALA A 143 -22.79 9.12 10.09
CA ALA A 143 -23.02 7.71 9.80
C ALA A 143 -23.49 6.93 11.04
N LEU A 144 -23.03 7.31 12.24
CA LEU A 144 -23.39 6.64 13.50
C LEU A 144 -24.75 7.08 14.05
N ILE A 145 -25.09 8.36 13.93
CA ILE A 145 -26.34 8.90 14.52
C ILE A 145 -27.52 8.85 13.55
N SER A 146 -27.27 8.76 12.24
CA SER A 146 -28.33 8.75 11.24
C SER A 146 -29.19 7.48 11.38
N PRO A 147 -30.51 7.59 11.59
CA PRO A 147 -31.40 6.43 11.62
C PRO A 147 -31.53 5.74 10.25
N LYS A 148 -31.10 6.39 9.16
CA LYS A 148 -31.01 5.80 7.82
C LYS A 148 -29.67 5.13 7.54
N GLY A 149 -28.66 5.37 8.40
CA GLY A 149 -27.29 4.90 8.23
C GLY A 149 -26.64 5.31 6.90
N LYS A 150 -25.53 4.64 6.57
CA LYS A 150 -24.85 4.66 5.26
C LYS A 150 -24.66 3.21 4.79
N GLU A 151 -25.77 2.47 4.73
CA GLU A 151 -25.74 1.03 4.42
C GLU A 151 -25.20 0.78 3.01
N VAL A 152 -24.27 -0.17 2.90
CA VAL A 152 -23.69 -0.60 1.62
C VAL A 152 -24.51 -1.78 1.11
N PHE A 153 -25.32 -1.53 0.08
CA PHE A 153 -26.09 -2.58 -0.58
C PHE A 153 -25.26 -3.23 -1.69
N VAL A 154 -25.23 -4.55 -1.67
CA VAL A 154 -24.65 -5.38 -2.74
C VAL A 154 -25.72 -6.35 -3.17
N ASP A 155 -25.94 -6.46 -4.48
CA ASP A 155 -26.85 -7.44 -5.05
C ASP A 155 -26.49 -8.87 -4.58
N MET A 156 -27.50 -9.70 -4.30
CA MET A 156 -27.30 -11.00 -3.66
C MET A 156 -26.55 -11.97 -4.57
N ASP A 157 -26.87 -11.99 -5.87
CA ASP A 157 -26.20 -12.86 -6.83
C ASP A 157 -24.74 -12.42 -7.02
N LEU A 158 -24.50 -11.11 -7.09
CA LEU A 158 -23.14 -10.55 -7.14
C LEU A 158 -22.34 -10.90 -5.88
N ARG A 159 -22.94 -10.76 -4.69
CA ARG A 159 -22.32 -11.10 -3.40
C ARG A 159 -21.89 -12.56 -3.38
N GLU A 160 -22.77 -13.47 -3.77
CA GLU A 160 -22.50 -14.91 -3.78
C GLU A 160 -21.43 -15.30 -4.81
N GLY A 161 -21.43 -14.65 -5.97
CA GLY A 161 -20.36 -14.77 -6.96
C GLY A 161 -19.00 -14.34 -6.40
N ALA A 162 -18.93 -13.16 -5.78
CA ALA A 162 -17.69 -12.60 -5.21
C ALA A 162 -17.15 -13.43 -4.04
N LEU A 163 -18.03 -14.01 -3.22
CA LEU A 163 -17.67 -14.80 -2.05
C LEU A 163 -16.80 -16.03 -2.41
N LYS A 164 -17.01 -16.62 -3.59
CA LYS A 164 -16.23 -17.78 -4.07
C LYS A 164 -14.74 -17.43 -4.17
N SER A 165 -14.40 -16.29 -4.75
CA SER A 165 -13.03 -15.83 -4.91
C SER A 165 -12.40 -15.45 -3.58
N LEU A 166 -13.17 -14.77 -2.71
CA LEU A 166 -12.70 -14.38 -1.38
C LEU A 166 -12.39 -15.59 -0.50
N ASN A 167 -13.29 -16.58 -0.45
CA ASN A 167 -13.09 -17.78 0.36
C ASN A 167 -11.87 -18.59 -0.11
N ARG A 168 -11.68 -18.76 -1.42
CA ARG A 168 -10.48 -19.43 -1.96
C ARG A 168 -9.19 -18.74 -1.54
N MET A 169 -9.16 -17.40 -1.51
CA MET A 169 -7.99 -16.63 -1.06
C MET A 169 -7.70 -16.87 0.44
N LEU A 170 -8.73 -16.84 1.28
CA LEU A 170 -8.61 -17.06 2.72
C LEU A 170 -8.21 -18.50 3.05
N GLU A 171 -8.83 -19.49 2.40
CA GLU A 171 -8.52 -20.91 2.55
C GLU A 171 -7.09 -21.24 2.13
N PHE A 172 -6.63 -20.65 1.02
CA PHE A 172 -5.24 -20.77 0.57
C PHE A 172 -4.25 -20.20 1.59
N THR A 173 -4.56 -19.04 2.18
CA THR A 173 -3.70 -18.45 3.22
C THR A 173 -3.67 -19.31 4.48
N ALA A 174 -4.81 -19.85 4.89
CA ALA A 174 -4.92 -20.72 6.05
C ALA A 174 -4.17 -22.05 5.88
N SER A 175 -4.16 -22.61 4.67
CA SER A 175 -3.43 -23.85 4.39
C SER A 175 -1.91 -23.67 4.40
N MET A 176 -1.42 -22.45 4.19
CA MET A 176 0.01 -22.11 4.27
C MET A 176 0.53 -21.85 5.68
N SER A 177 -0.37 -21.71 6.65
CA SER A 177 -0.01 -21.52 8.07
C SER A 177 0.04 -22.83 8.86
N LYS A 178 -0.17 -23.97 8.19
CA LYS A 178 0.00 -25.33 8.73
C LYS A 178 1.30 -25.93 8.24
#